data_AF-A0A9W7HJ30-F1
#
_entry.id   AF-A0A9W7HJ30-F1
#
_cell.length_a   1.000
_cell.length_b   1.000
_cell.length_c   1.000
_cell.angle_alpha   90.00
_cell.angle_beta   90.00
_cell.angle_gamma   90.00
#
_symmetry.space_group_name_H-M   'P 1'
#
loop_
_entity.id
_entity.type
_entity.pdbx_description
1 polymer ?
#
loop_
_entity_poly.entity_id
_entity_poly.type
_entity_poly.pdbx_seq_one_letter_code
_entity_poly.pdbx_strand_id
1 'polypeptide(L)'
;MKHGKRHRAEVARSLPEWERKFLSYKALKRKLKLTHRARSGTEDTGFKQSLNRELDKVNTFYLDKEEDYIIMFRELECRAENRNGTEEMLELKREVLDFYSEMVMLLHYSVINFAGLVKIVKKHNKRAGGAVYSWHMHRVLQQPFFSTELLYNLIRGCEAILEHLSPPNGP
;
A
#
# COMPACT_ATOMS: atom_id res chain seq x y z
N MET A 1 -9.90 17.90 -1.10
CA MET A 1 -9.88 16.46 -1.45
C MET A 1 -10.40 15.63 -0.28
N LYS A 2 -11.67 15.19 -0.37
CA LYS A 2 -12.37 14.36 0.63
C LYS A 2 -12.02 12.85 0.49
N HIS A 3 -11.65 12.39 -0.72
CA HIS A 3 -11.42 10.97 -1.04
C HIS A 3 -10.26 10.30 -0.27
N GLY A 4 -9.05 10.87 -0.25
CA GLY A 4 -7.92 10.24 0.47
C GLY A 4 -8.08 10.16 1.99
N LYS A 5 -8.98 10.96 2.58
CA LYS A 5 -9.38 10.79 3.99
C LYS A 5 -10.35 9.63 4.16
N ARG A 6 -11.27 9.43 3.20
CA ARG A 6 -12.23 8.33 3.20
C ARG A 6 -11.52 6.98 3.09
N HIS A 7 -10.67 6.79 2.09
CA HIS A 7 -9.95 5.51 1.93
C HIS A 7 -9.03 5.21 3.11
N ARG A 8 -8.38 6.22 3.70
CA ARG A 8 -7.59 6.01 4.92
C ARG A 8 -8.45 5.61 6.12
N ALA A 9 -9.61 6.24 6.29
CA ALA A 9 -10.54 5.89 7.36
C ALA A 9 -11.14 4.49 7.15
N GLU A 10 -11.35 4.10 5.89
CA GLU A 10 -11.81 2.78 5.51
C GLU A 10 -10.76 1.71 5.85
N VAL A 11 -9.51 1.88 5.41
CA VAL A 11 -8.41 0.97 5.79
C VAL A 11 -8.23 0.93 7.31
N ALA A 12 -8.23 2.06 8.01
CA ALA A 12 -8.05 2.09 9.46
C ALA A 12 -9.22 1.46 10.24
N ARG A 13 -10.41 1.38 9.65
CA ARG A 13 -11.57 0.71 10.26
C ARG A 13 -11.52 -0.79 10.03
N SER A 14 -11.12 -1.23 8.83
CA SER A 14 -11.03 -2.66 8.49
C SER A 14 -9.77 -3.31 9.06
N LEU A 15 -8.64 -2.58 9.05
CA LEU A 15 -7.29 -3.03 9.45
C LEU A 15 -6.61 -1.95 10.30
N PRO A 16 -7.02 -1.79 11.59
CA PRO A 16 -6.53 -0.74 12.46
C PRO A 16 -5.00 -0.74 12.65
N GLU A 17 -4.37 -1.90 12.58
CA GLU A 17 -2.93 -2.09 12.73
C GLU A 17 -2.11 -1.43 11.61
N TRP A 18 -2.75 -1.10 10.48
CA TRP A 18 -2.11 -0.42 9.35
C TRP A 18 -2.07 1.11 9.53
N GLU A 19 -2.84 1.67 10.48
CA GLU A 19 -3.01 3.13 10.61
C GLU A 19 -1.66 3.87 10.76
N ARG A 20 -0.73 3.28 11.53
CA ARG A 20 0.59 3.86 11.81
C ARG A 20 1.61 3.62 10.70
N LYS A 21 1.32 2.72 9.77
CA LYS A 21 2.20 2.33 8.66
C LYS A 21 2.17 3.32 7.51
N PHE A 22 1.08 4.07 7.35
CA PHE A 22 0.96 5.11 6.35
C PHE A 22 1.99 6.25 6.50
N LEU A 23 2.29 6.90 5.37
CA LEU A 23 3.06 8.14 5.29
C LEU A 23 2.47 9.23 6.20
N SER A 24 3.30 9.75 7.10
CA SER A 24 2.97 10.77 8.09
C SER A 24 2.92 12.17 7.48
N TYR A 25 2.01 12.40 6.54
CA TYR A 25 1.92 13.66 5.78
C TYR A 25 1.86 14.92 6.68
N LYS A 26 1.15 14.86 7.81
CA LYS A 26 1.08 16.00 8.76
C LYS A 26 2.46 16.30 9.39
N ALA A 27 3.21 15.28 9.77
CA ALA A 27 4.55 15.43 10.35
C ALA A 27 5.53 16.02 9.32
N LEU A 28 5.56 15.47 8.11
CA LEU A 28 6.38 15.97 7.01
C LEU A 28 6.02 17.42 6.66
N LYS A 29 4.73 17.76 6.63
CA LYS A 29 4.26 19.14 6.39
C LYS A 29 4.73 20.11 7.49
N ARG A 30 4.77 19.68 8.76
CA ARG A 30 5.31 20.49 9.86
C ARG A 30 6.80 20.70 9.70
N LYS A 31 7.57 19.64 9.44
CA LYS A 31 9.01 19.72 9.19
C LYS A 31 9.33 20.67 8.04
N LEU A 32 8.60 20.55 6.93
CA LEU A 32 8.74 21.44 5.77
C LEU A 32 8.46 22.93 6.08
N LYS A 33 7.59 23.24 7.05
CA LYS A 33 7.35 24.63 7.47
C LYS A 33 8.51 25.18 8.30
N LEU A 34 9.15 24.34 9.11
CA LEU A 34 10.30 24.73 9.93
C LEU A 34 11.50 25.00 9.04
N THR A 35 11.80 24.07 8.13
CA THR A 35 12.90 24.15 7.15
C THR A 35 12.94 25.45 6.34
N HIS A 36 11.78 26.04 6.05
CA HIS A 36 11.70 27.28 5.29
C HIS A 36 11.88 28.53 6.15
N ARG A 37 11.58 28.46 7.46
CA ARG A 37 11.71 29.63 8.35
C ARG A 37 13.17 30.00 8.61
N ALA A 38 14.09 29.02 8.62
CA ALA A 38 15.49 29.32 8.92
C ALA A 38 16.35 29.64 7.68
N ARG A 39 15.82 29.61 6.44
CA ARG A 39 16.52 29.94 5.17
C ARG A 39 17.92 29.28 5.01
N SER A 40 18.14 28.13 5.65
CA SER A 40 19.43 27.43 5.67
C SER A 40 19.41 26.17 4.81
N GLY A 41 20.46 25.93 4.02
CA GLY A 41 20.65 24.69 3.26
C GLY A 41 20.73 23.42 4.13
N THR A 42 21.06 23.54 5.43
CA THR A 42 21.12 22.39 6.36
C THR A 42 19.73 21.83 6.70
N GLU A 43 18.68 22.66 6.69
CA GLU A 43 17.34 22.22 7.04
C GLU A 43 16.63 21.49 5.87
N ASP A 44 17.08 21.71 4.63
CA ASP A 44 16.62 20.98 3.45
C ASP A 44 17.02 19.49 3.54
N THR A 45 18.23 19.22 4.01
CA THR A 45 18.72 17.87 4.33
C THR A 45 17.85 17.20 5.40
N GLY A 46 17.41 17.96 6.41
CA GLY A 46 16.55 17.44 7.47
C GLY A 46 15.14 17.03 6.98
N PHE A 47 14.56 17.76 6.03
CA PHE A 47 13.30 17.34 5.39
C PHE A 47 13.50 16.07 4.56
N LYS A 48 14.56 16.00 3.74
CA LYS A 48 14.90 14.84 2.91
C LYS A 48 15.09 13.58 3.76
N GLN A 49 15.84 13.67 4.86
CA GLN A 49 16.03 12.55 5.78
C GLN A 49 14.70 12.09 6.40
N SER A 50 13.84 13.04 6.80
CA SER A 50 12.51 12.71 7.33
C SER A 50 11.63 12.02 6.28
N LEU A 51 11.72 12.46 5.02
CA LEU A 51 10.97 11.86 3.92
C LEU A 51 11.46 10.44 3.62
N ASN A 52 12.77 10.23 3.54
CA ASN A 52 13.34 8.90 3.31
C ASN A 52 12.92 7.91 4.40
N ARG A 53 12.98 8.28 5.69
CA ARG A 53 12.51 7.42 6.79
C ARG A 53 11.04 7.02 6.65
N GLU A 54 10.20 7.94 6.19
CA GLU A 54 8.78 7.64 5.96
C GLU A 54 8.58 6.76 4.71
N LEU A 55 9.42 6.89 3.69
CA LEU A 55 9.43 5.99 2.53
C LEU A 55 9.89 4.59 2.90
N ASP A 56 10.99 4.46 3.65
CA ASP A 56 11.52 3.18 4.13
C ASP A 56 10.44 2.44 4.93
N LYS A 57 9.79 3.14 5.88
CA LYS A 57 8.66 2.59 6.65
C LYS A 57 7.53 2.07 5.76
N VAL A 58 7.12 2.85 4.75
CA VAL A 58 6.01 2.49 3.86
C VAL A 58 6.38 1.30 2.97
N ASN A 59 7.62 1.28 2.46
CA ASN A 59 8.14 0.21 1.62
C ASN A 59 8.31 -1.09 2.39
N THR A 60 8.95 -1.05 3.57
CA THR A 60 9.11 -2.23 4.43
C THR A 60 7.75 -2.86 4.70
N PHE A 61 6.79 -2.07 5.16
CA PHE A 61 5.44 -2.60 5.41
C PHE A 61 4.79 -3.23 4.18
N TYR A 62 4.95 -2.61 3.00
CA TYR A 62 4.35 -3.11 1.77
C TYR A 62 5.00 -4.43 1.32
N LEU A 63 6.34 -4.52 1.37
CA LEU A 63 7.10 -5.71 1.01
C LEU A 63 6.83 -6.87 1.99
N ASP A 64 6.83 -6.59 3.29
CA ASP A 64 6.49 -7.59 4.32
C ASP A 64 5.11 -8.21 4.01
N LYS A 65 4.13 -7.38 3.61
CA LYS A 65 2.79 -7.85 3.23
C LYS A 65 2.80 -8.66 1.93
N GLU A 66 3.56 -8.26 0.92
CA GLU A 66 3.69 -9.04 -0.31
C GLU A 66 4.29 -10.43 -0.05
N GLU A 67 5.28 -10.52 0.84
CA GLU A 67 5.86 -11.80 1.28
C GLU A 67 4.83 -12.68 2.00
N ASP A 68 4.11 -12.11 2.98
CA ASP A 68 3.02 -12.80 3.69
C ASP A 68 1.96 -13.33 2.71
N TYR A 69 1.61 -12.53 1.70
CA TYR A 69 0.59 -12.88 0.72
C TYR A 69 1.01 -14.00 -0.22
N ILE A 70 2.29 -14.05 -0.62
CA ILE A 70 2.80 -15.18 -1.41
C ILE A 70 2.67 -16.49 -0.63
N ILE A 71 3.00 -16.48 0.67
CA ILE A 71 2.93 -17.66 1.53
C ILE A 71 1.46 -18.07 1.72
N MET A 72 0.59 -17.13 2.08
CA MET A 72 -0.84 -17.38 2.27
C MET A 72 -1.50 -17.93 1.00
N PHE A 73 -1.19 -17.35 -0.16
CA PHE A 73 -1.74 -17.81 -1.43
C PHE A 73 -1.37 -19.28 -1.72
N ARG A 74 -0.11 -19.67 -1.48
CA ARG A 74 0.33 -21.06 -1.64
C ARG A 74 -0.40 -22.03 -0.72
N GLU A 75 -0.67 -21.61 0.51
CA GLU A 75 -1.43 -22.41 1.46
C GLU A 75 -2.88 -22.61 1.00
N LEU A 76 -3.53 -21.54 0.54
CA LEU A 76 -4.89 -21.59 0.00
C LEU A 76 -5.00 -22.44 -1.27
N GLU A 77 -4.02 -22.35 -2.18
CA GLU A 77 -3.93 -23.23 -3.37
C GLU A 77 -3.88 -24.71 -2.96
N CYS A 78 -2.97 -25.06 -2.05
CA CYS A 78 -2.79 -26.44 -1.58
C CYS A 78 -4.07 -26.99 -0.95
N ARG A 79 -4.77 -26.17 -0.15
CA ARG A 79 -6.05 -26.57 0.46
C ARG A 79 -7.17 -26.73 -0.58
N ALA A 80 -7.19 -25.90 -1.62
CA ALA A 80 -8.16 -26.02 -2.70
C ALA A 80 -7.98 -27.34 -3.49
N GLU A 81 -6.73 -27.77 -3.70
CA GLU A 81 -6.39 -29.01 -4.39
C GLU A 81 -6.73 -30.28 -3.56
N ASN A 82 -6.56 -30.23 -2.24
CA ASN A 82 -6.68 -31.40 -1.36
C ASN A 82 -8.04 -31.50 -0.61
N ARG A 83 -9.02 -30.68 -0.97
CA ARG A 83 -10.31 -30.57 -0.27
C ARG A 83 -11.09 -31.90 -0.17
N ASN A 84 -11.76 -32.13 0.95
CA ASN A 84 -12.61 -33.29 1.24
C ASN A 84 -13.96 -32.86 1.86
N GLY A 85 -14.87 -32.33 1.05
CA GLY A 85 -16.27 -32.12 1.45
C GLY A 85 -16.80 -30.71 1.20
N THR A 86 -18.10 -30.52 1.46
CA THR A 86 -18.83 -29.29 1.13
C THR A 86 -18.71 -28.19 2.20
N GLU A 87 -18.60 -28.56 3.48
CA GLU A 87 -18.42 -27.60 4.58
C GLU A 87 -17.03 -26.96 4.53
N GLU A 88 -16.00 -27.77 4.35
CA GLU A 88 -14.61 -27.33 4.10
C GLU A 88 -14.51 -26.40 2.87
N MET A 89 -15.32 -26.64 1.84
CA MET A 89 -15.39 -25.78 0.66
C MET A 89 -15.94 -24.38 0.98
N LEU A 90 -16.97 -24.27 1.82
CA LEU A 90 -17.53 -22.96 2.18
C LEU A 90 -16.59 -22.17 3.08
N GLU A 91 -15.90 -22.85 4.00
CA GLU A 91 -14.87 -22.24 4.84
C GLU A 91 -13.71 -21.72 3.99
N LEU A 92 -13.18 -22.55 3.10
CA LEU A 92 -12.10 -22.15 2.20
C LEU A 92 -12.49 -20.97 1.30
N LYS A 93 -13.72 -20.94 0.77
CA LYS A 93 -14.22 -19.78 0.00
C LYS A 93 -14.21 -18.50 0.81
N ARG A 94 -14.61 -18.57 2.09
CA ARG A 94 -14.61 -17.39 2.98
C ARG A 94 -13.19 -16.87 3.18
N GLU A 95 -12.25 -17.77 3.46
CA GLU A 95 -10.85 -17.41 3.66
C GLU A 95 -10.23 -16.78 2.41
N VAL A 96 -10.49 -17.34 1.23
CA VAL A 96 -10.02 -16.76 -0.05
C VAL A 96 -10.62 -15.37 -0.28
N LEU A 97 -11.89 -15.14 0.07
CA LEU A 97 -12.52 -13.82 -0.03
C LEU A 97 -11.96 -12.81 0.97
N ASP A 98 -11.68 -13.24 2.20
CA ASP A 98 -11.06 -12.38 3.22
C ASP A 98 -9.64 -11.98 2.79
N PHE A 99 -8.87 -12.94 2.27
CA PHE A 99 -7.54 -12.70 1.70
C PHE A 99 -7.57 -11.76 0.49
N TYR A 100 -8.51 -11.97 -0.44
CA TYR A 100 -8.77 -11.06 -1.57
C TYR A 100 -9.03 -9.63 -1.08
N SER A 101 -9.92 -9.48 -0.09
CA SER A 101 -10.29 -8.19 0.49
C SER A 101 -9.07 -7.47 1.11
N GLU A 102 -8.21 -8.20 1.83
CA GLU A 102 -6.98 -7.65 2.40
C GLU A 102 -6.00 -7.15 1.33
N MET A 103 -5.85 -7.88 0.22
CA MET A 103 -5.03 -7.44 -0.93
C MET A 103 -5.57 -6.15 -1.56
N VAL A 104 -6.90 -6.03 -1.71
CA VAL A 104 -7.54 -4.79 -2.19
C VAL A 104 -7.28 -3.63 -1.22
N MET A 105 -7.26 -3.89 0.09
CA MET A 105 -6.86 -2.86 1.06
C MET A 105 -5.39 -2.44 0.89
N LEU A 106 -4.48 -3.36 0.51
CA LEU A 106 -3.09 -3.01 0.23
C LEU A 106 -2.93 -2.16 -1.05
N LEU A 107 -3.74 -2.43 -2.08
CA LEU A 107 -3.84 -1.55 -3.26
C LEU A 107 -4.29 -0.13 -2.85
N HIS A 108 -5.31 -0.01 -2.00
CA HIS A 108 -5.72 1.29 -1.46
C HIS A 108 -4.61 1.95 -0.65
N TYR A 109 -3.89 1.19 0.17
CA TYR A 109 -2.73 1.68 0.92
C TYR A 109 -1.68 2.29 -0.01
N SER A 110 -1.33 1.61 -1.10
CA SER A 110 -0.41 2.11 -2.13
C SER A 110 -0.87 3.47 -2.68
N VAL A 111 -2.11 3.54 -3.18
CA VAL A 111 -2.68 4.75 -3.80
C VAL A 111 -2.69 5.94 -2.83
N ILE A 112 -3.07 5.72 -1.57
CA ILE A 112 -3.09 6.78 -0.54
C ILE A 112 -1.68 7.30 -0.27
N ASN A 113 -0.72 6.40 -0.09
CA ASN A 113 0.67 6.78 0.20
C ASN A 113 1.30 7.53 -0.99
N PHE A 114 1.03 7.07 -2.21
CA PHE A 114 1.50 7.74 -3.43
C PHE A 114 0.96 9.17 -3.52
N ALA A 115 -0.36 9.33 -3.35
CA ALA A 115 -0.98 10.65 -3.35
C ALA A 115 -0.39 11.56 -2.25
N GLY A 116 -0.09 10.99 -1.07
CA GLY A 116 0.59 11.69 0.02
C GLY A 116 1.99 12.16 -0.37
N LEU A 117 2.78 11.29 -0.98
CA LEU A 117 4.14 11.51 -1.42
C LEU A 117 4.21 12.59 -2.51
N VAL A 118 3.45 12.42 -3.60
CA VAL A 118 3.38 13.39 -4.70
C VAL A 118 3.02 14.78 -4.16
N LYS A 119 2.06 14.86 -3.23
CA LYS A 119 1.65 16.14 -2.64
C LYS A 119 2.73 16.79 -1.78
N ILE A 120 3.47 16.02 -0.98
CA ILE A 120 4.49 16.61 -0.10
C ILE A 120 5.71 17.03 -0.91
N VAL A 121 6.10 16.25 -1.92
CA VAL A 121 7.18 16.59 -2.85
C VAL A 121 6.80 17.84 -3.67
N LYS A 122 5.62 17.88 -4.29
CA LYS A 122 5.14 19.10 -4.99
C LYS A 122 5.13 20.33 -4.09
N LYS A 123 4.79 20.16 -2.80
CA LYS A 123 4.78 21.26 -1.83
C LYS A 123 6.19 21.76 -1.48
N HIS A 124 7.15 20.86 -1.37
CA HIS A 124 8.56 21.21 -1.17
C HIS A 124 9.10 21.95 -2.40
N ASN A 125 8.90 21.40 -3.60
CA ASN A 125 9.37 22.00 -4.86
C ASN A 125 8.82 23.41 -5.10
N LYS A 126 7.52 23.64 -4.88
CA LYS A 126 6.90 24.98 -5.02
C LYS A 126 7.53 26.02 -4.08
N ARG A 127 8.05 25.59 -2.93
CA ARG A 127 8.65 26.48 -1.92
C ARG A 127 10.14 26.67 -2.12
N ALA A 128 10.81 25.74 -2.80
CA ALA A 128 12.23 25.79 -3.13
C ALA A 128 12.54 26.57 -4.44
N GLY A 129 11.59 27.36 -4.97
CA GLY A 129 11.80 28.19 -6.16
C GLY A 129 11.81 27.44 -7.50
N GLY A 130 11.29 26.21 -7.56
CA GLY A 130 11.07 25.48 -8.83
C GLY A 130 12.29 24.79 -9.45
N ALA A 131 13.52 25.11 -9.02
CA ALA A 131 14.75 24.56 -9.61
C ALA A 131 15.17 23.16 -9.09
N VAL A 132 14.59 22.66 -7.99
CA VAL A 132 14.88 21.32 -7.44
C VAL A 132 14.05 20.22 -8.14
N TYR A 133 13.80 20.36 -9.44
CA TYR A 133 12.89 19.47 -10.17
C TYR A 133 13.56 18.19 -10.69
N SER A 134 14.90 18.14 -10.73
CA SER A 134 15.59 17.19 -11.62
C SER A 134 15.94 15.83 -11.00
N TRP A 135 16.34 15.71 -9.73
CA TRP A 135 16.89 14.44 -9.21
C TRP A 135 15.96 13.63 -8.29
N HIS A 136 14.94 14.23 -7.66
CA HIS A 136 14.09 13.52 -6.70
C HIS A 136 12.94 12.74 -7.33
N MET A 137 12.41 13.17 -8.48
CA MET A 137 11.21 12.53 -9.04
C MET A 137 11.47 11.08 -9.47
N HIS A 138 12.65 10.78 -10.02
CA HIS A 138 12.94 9.42 -10.46
C HIS A 138 12.94 8.42 -9.29
N ARG A 139 13.65 8.74 -8.19
CA ARG A 139 13.60 7.93 -6.97
C ARG A 139 12.20 7.87 -6.36
N VAL A 140 11.50 9.00 -6.30
CA VAL A 140 10.14 9.10 -5.75
C VAL A 140 9.11 8.29 -6.55
N LEU A 141 9.36 8.01 -7.82
CA LEU A 141 8.49 7.22 -8.71
C LEU A 141 8.88 5.74 -8.79
N GLN A 142 10.02 5.35 -8.22
CA GLN A 142 10.51 3.97 -8.18
C GLN A 142 10.50 3.42 -6.75
N GLN A 143 9.36 3.54 -6.07
CA GLN A 143 9.19 2.94 -4.75
C GLN A 143 8.51 1.57 -4.90
N PRO A 144 8.98 0.54 -4.18
CA PRO A 144 8.35 -0.78 -4.16
C PRO A 144 6.84 -0.75 -3.97
N PHE A 145 6.32 0.14 -3.11
CA PHE A 145 4.87 0.25 -2.88
C PHE A 145 4.06 0.71 -4.10
N PHE A 146 4.67 1.03 -5.24
CA PHE A 146 3.96 1.27 -6.52
C PHE A 146 3.84 0.03 -7.41
N SER A 147 4.66 -0.99 -7.18
CA SER A 147 4.68 -2.18 -8.01
C SER A 147 3.56 -3.11 -7.57
N THR A 148 2.38 -2.93 -8.15
CA THR A 148 1.16 -3.68 -7.77
C THR A 148 0.92 -4.93 -8.62
N GLU A 149 1.82 -5.25 -9.56
CA GLU A 149 1.69 -6.39 -10.47
C GLU A 149 1.56 -7.73 -9.72
N LEU A 150 2.31 -7.90 -8.62
CA LEU A 150 2.20 -9.09 -7.78
C LEU A 150 0.78 -9.22 -7.19
N LEU A 151 0.26 -8.14 -6.61
CA LEU A 151 -1.10 -8.13 -6.06
C LEU A 151 -2.15 -8.46 -7.12
N TYR A 152 -2.04 -7.92 -8.34
CA TYR A 152 -2.95 -8.27 -9.42
C TYR A 152 -2.88 -9.75 -9.79
N ASN A 153 -1.69 -10.33 -9.84
CA ASN A 153 -1.53 -11.76 -10.12
C ASN A 153 -2.13 -12.64 -9.02
N LEU A 154 -1.90 -12.30 -7.75
CA LEU A 154 -2.47 -13.03 -6.61
C LEU A 154 -4.00 -12.91 -6.53
N ILE A 155 -4.55 -11.72 -6.81
CA ILE A 155 -5.99 -11.47 -6.91
C ILE A 155 -6.62 -12.37 -7.98
N ARG A 156 -6.02 -12.47 -9.17
CA ARG A 156 -6.49 -13.38 -10.22
C ARG A 156 -6.35 -14.85 -9.84
N GLY A 157 -5.31 -15.20 -9.10
CA GLY A 157 -5.18 -16.53 -8.51
C GLY A 157 -6.33 -16.86 -7.57
N CYS A 158 -6.73 -15.92 -6.72
CA CYS A 158 -7.88 -16.09 -5.82
C CYS A 158 -9.19 -16.26 -6.60
N GLU A 159 -9.39 -15.48 -7.67
CA GLU A 159 -10.55 -15.63 -8.57
C GLU A 159 -10.61 -17.04 -9.17
N ALA A 160 -9.48 -17.58 -9.62
CA ALA A 160 -9.40 -18.95 -10.15
C ALA A 160 -9.71 -20.02 -9.09
N ILE A 161 -9.23 -19.85 -7.86
CA ILE A 161 -9.59 -20.74 -6.74
C ILE A 161 -11.10 -20.70 -6.49
N LEU A 162 -11.71 -19.51 -6.43
CA LEU A 162 -13.15 -19.35 -6.20
C LEU A 162 -14.00 -19.96 -7.32
N GLU A 163 -13.57 -19.81 -8.57
CA GLU A 163 -14.20 -20.46 -9.72
C GLU A 163 -14.14 -22.00 -9.61
N HIS A 164 -12.98 -22.55 -9.25
CA HIS A 164 -12.82 -24.00 -9.06
C HIS A 164 -13.68 -24.56 -7.91
N LEU A 165 -13.88 -23.76 -6.86
CA LEU A 165 -14.73 -24.12 -5.73
C LEU A 165 -16.23 -23.89 -6.02
N SER A 166 -16.59 -23.24 -7.13
CA SER A 166 -18.00 -23.01 -7.48
C SER A 166 -18.66 -24.31 -7.94
N PRO A 167 -19.93 -24.57 -7.56
CA PRO A 167 -20.64 -25.73 -8.08
C PRO A 167 -20.70 -25.64 -9.61
N PRO A 168 -20.67 -26.78 -10.33
CA PRO A 168 -20.85 -26.76 -11.78
C PRO A 168 -22.17 -26.06 -12.08
N ASN A 169 -22.13 -25.08 -12.99
CA ASN A 169 -23.34 -24.43 -13.51
C ASN A 169 -24.27 -25.55 -14.00
N GLY A 170 -25.33 -25.81 -13.24
CA GLY A 170 -26.36 -26.76 -13.64
C GLY A 170 -27.07 -26.27 -14.90
N PRO A 171 -27.61 -27.20 -15.73
CA PRO A 171 -28.35 -26.86 -16.95
C PRO A 171 -29.56 -25.97 -16.69
#